data_AF-Q58LW4-F1
#
_entry.id   AF-Q58LW4-F1
#
_cell.length_a   1.000
_cell.length_b   1.000
_cell.length_c   1.000
_cell.angle_alpha   90.00
_cell.angle_beta   90.00
_cell.angle_gamma   90.00
#
_symmetry.space_group_name_H-M   'P 1'
#
loop_
_entity.id
_entity.type
_entity.pdbx_description
1 polymer ?
#
loop_
_entity_poly.entity_id
_entity_poly.type
_entity_poly.pdbx_seq_one_letter_code
_entity_poly.pdbx_strand_id
1 'polypeptide(L)'
;YQPISYNLCSRSGTEAELKDMITRCNNVGVNIYVDVVINHMCGAGGGEGKHSSCGSYFNANKKDFPSVPYSSWDFNDGKCFTASGDIENYNDIYQVRDCRLVSLLDLALEKDYVRGKVAEYMNSLIELGVAGFRVDACKHMWPGDLDAVYSRLKNLNTQWFNADSRPFIYQEVIDLGGEAIKASDYYGLGRVTEFKYSAKLGTVFRKWNNEKLRYLVNWGEGWGFMPSDKALVFVDNHDNQRGHGAGGGSILTFWDPRLYKMAVGLMLAHPYGFIRVMSSYRWERRFVDGKDQNDW
;
A
#
# COMPACT_ATOMS: atom_id res chain seq x y z
N TYR A 1 -4.87 0.85 -8.42
CA TYR A 1 -3.57 1.51 -8.24
C TYR A 1 -3.12 2.27 -9.51
N GLN A 2 -4.02 3.00 -10.17
CA GLN A 2 -3.66 3.86 -11.31
C GLN A 2 -4.48 5.15 -11.24
N PRO A 3 -4.09 6.09 -10.37
CA PRO A 3 -4.86 7.31 -10.15
C PRO A 3 -4.98 8.17 -11.42
N ILE A 4 -6.16 8.76 -11.59
CA ILE A 4 -6.42 9.78 -12.63
C ILE A 4 -6.68 11.14 -11.97
N SER A 5 -7.30 11.14 -10.79
CA SER A 5 -7.54 12.33 -9.99
C SER A 5 -7.67 11.95 -8.51
N TYR A 6 -7.78 12.95 -7.65
CA TYR A 6 -8.13 12.78 -6.23
C TYR A 6 -9.63 12.97 -5.94
N ASN A 7 -10.47 12.99 -6.98
CA ASN A 7 -11.91 13.00 -6.81
C ASN A 7 -12.36 11.71 -6.12
N LEU A 8 -13.19 11.82 -5.10
CA LEU A 8 -13.68 10.70 -4.30
C LEU A 8 -14.82 9.97 -5.01
N CYS A 9 -14.53 9.40 -6.18
CA CYS A 9 -15.47 8.51 -6.86
C CYS A 9 -14.76 7.33 -7.52
N SER A 10 -15.36 6.16 -7.36
CA SER A 10 -14.82 4.89 -7.81
C SER A 10 -15.94 3.92 -8.13
N ARG A 11 -15.59 2.71 -8.55
CA ARG A 11 -16.55 1.61 -8.64
C ARG A 11 -17.23 1.28 -7.30
N SER A 12 -16.63 1.66 -6.17
CA SER A 12 -17.20 1.44 -4.84
C SER A 12 -18.25 2.49 -4.44
N GLY A 13 -18.41 3.57 -5.23
CA GLY A 13 -19.41 4.60 -4.98
C GLY A 13 -18.91 6.02 -5.18
N THR A 14 -19.82 6.95 -4.94
CA THR A 14 -19.66 8.40 -4.94
C THR A 14 -19.11 8.92 -3.61
N GLU A 15 -18.72 10.19 -3.57
CA GLU A 15 -18.27 10.85 -2.35
C GLU A 15 -19.34 10.87 -1.25
N ALA A 16 -20.61 11.06 -1.65
CA ALA A 16 -21.74 11.04 -0.71
C ALA A 16 -21.90 9.67 -0.04
N GLU A 17 -21.76 8.58 -0.80
CA GLU A 17 -21.82 7.22 -0.29
C GLU A 17 -20.60 6.89 0.59
N LEU A 18 -19.41 7.37 0.21
CA LEU A 18 -18.20 7.25 1.02
C LEU A 18 -18.38 7.96 2.38
N LYS A 19 -18.90 9.20 2.37
CA LYS A 19 -19.18 9.97 3.58
C LYS A 19 -20.23 9.30 4.47
N ASP A 20 -21.31 8.76 3.88
CA ASP A 20 -22.33 7.99 4.62
C ASP A 20 -21.70 6.77 5.30
N MET A 21 -20.89 6.00 4.57
CA MET A 21 -20.18 4.84 5.10
C MET A 21 -19.27 5.22 6.27
N ILE A 22 -18.41 6.24 6.11
CA ILE A 22 -17.49 6.69 7.18
C ILE A 22 -18.29 7.12 8.42
N THR A 23 -19.34 7.91 8.23
CA THR A 23 -20.20 8.39 9.32
C THR A 23 -20.83 7.24 10.08
N ARG A 24 -21.44 6.27 9.38
CA ARG A 24 -22.12 5.12 9.99
C ARG A 24 -21.14 4.21 10.72
N CYS A 25 -19.96 3.96 10.14
CA CYS A 25 -18.91 3.15 10.77
C CYS A 25 -18.37 3.82 12.04
N ASN A 26 -18.03 5.11 11.99
CA ASN A 26 -17.56 5.83 13.15
C ASN A 26 -18.60 5.90 14.28
N ASN A 27 -19.90 6.07 13.95
CA ASN A 27 -20.98 6.09 14.93
C ASN A 27 -21.15 4.77 15.71
N VAL A 28 -20.63 3.65 15.18
CA VAL A 28 -20.63 2.35 15.86
C VAL A 28 -19.24 1.93 16.34
N GLY A 29 -18.27 2.87 16.37
CA GLY A 29 -16.92 2.63 16.86
C GLY A 29 -16.05 1.78 15.92
N VAL A 30 -16.36 1.74 14.63
CA VAL A 30 -15.56 1.03 13.61
C VAL A 30 -14.83 2.05 12.75
N ASN A 31 -13.51 2.08 12.86
CA ASN A 31 -12.66 3.02 12.14
C ASN A 31 -12.48 2.63 10.66
N ILE A 32 -12.36 3.64 9.80
CA ILE A 32 -12.03 3.48 8.38
C ILE A 32 -10.58 3.90 8.13
N TYR A 33 -9.83 3.06 7.42
CA TYR A 33 -8.48 3.36 6.95
C TYR A 33 -8.50 3.36 5.43
N VAL A 34 -8.02 4.44 4.80
CA VAL A 34 -8.06 4.59 3.35
C VAL A 34 -6.75 4.11 2.75
N ASP A 35 -6.85 3.42 1.61
CA ASP A 35 -5.71 3.10 0.78
C ASP A 35 -5.36 4.29 -0.12
N VAL A 36 -4.25 4.97 0.17
CA VAL A 36 -3.82 6.15 -0.58
C VAL A 36 -2.68 5.80 -1.52
N VAL A 37 -2.92 6.04 -2.81
CA VAL A 37 -1.96 5.84 -3.89
C VAL A 37 -1.39 7.20 -4.27
N ILE A 38 -0.23 7.51 -3.68
CA ILE A 38 0.38 8.86 -3.73
C ILE A 38 1.79 8.87 -4.33
N ASN A 39 2.34 7.70 -4.66
CA ASN A 39 3.62 7.59 -5.37
C ASN A 39 3.50 7.99 -6.85
N HIS A 40 2.43 7.55 -7.49
CA HIS A 40 2.30 7.58 -8.95
C HIS A 40 0.88 7.93 -9.39
N MET A 41 0.74 8.30 -10.66
CA MET A 41 -0.53 8.35 -11.40
C MET A 41 -0.70 7.08 -12.25
N CYS A 42 -1.55 7.11 -13.29
CA CYS A 42 -1.71 5.94 -14.16
C CYS A 42 -0.43 5.57 -14.94
N GLY A 43 -0.46 4.40 -15.59
CA GLY A 43 0.63 3.95 -16.45
C GLY A 43 0.92 4.94 -17.57
N ALA A 44 2.19 5.12 -17.94
CA ALA A 44 2.63 5.98 -19.02
C ALA A 44 1.98 5.61 -20.37
N GLY A 45 1.65 4.32 -20.57
CA GLY A 45 0.89 3.81 -21.71
C GLY A 45 -0.64 3.87 -21.56
N GLY A 46 -1.18 4.55 -20.55
CA GLY A 46 -2.61 4.60 -20.23
C GLY A 46 -3.49 5.36 -21.23
N GLY A 47 -2.88 5.98 -22.24
CA GLY A 47 -3.56 6.74 -23.29
C GLY A 47 -4.07 8.10 -22.82
N GLU A 48 -5.12 8.58 -23.49
CA GLU A 48 -5.80 9.83 -23.17
C GLU A 48 -7.30 9.66 -23.28
N GLY A 49 -8.06 10.46 -22.54
CA GLY A 49 -9.51 10.45 -22.60
C GLY A 49 -10.17 10.55 -21.24
N LYS A 50 -11.41 10.06 -21.16
CA LYS A 50 -12.28 10.11 -19.97
C LYS A 50 -12.64 8.71 -19.46
N HIS A 51 -11.89 7.67 -19.84
CA HIS A 51 -12.04 6.31 -19.33
C HIS A 51 -11.49 6.18 -17.90
N SER A 52 -12.01 7.00 -17.01
CA SER A 52 -11.72 7.03 -15.58
C SER A 52 -13.02 6.81 -14.80
N SER A 53 -12.92 6.42 -13.53
CA SER A 53 -14.10 6.11 -12.71
C SER A 53 -15.11 7.25 -12.59
N CYS A 54 -14.66 8.50 -12.72
CA CYS A 54 -15.50 9.70 -12.61
C CYS A 54 -15.62 10.48 -13.92
N GLY A 55 -15.15 9.93 -15.04
CA GLY A 55 -15.15 10.64 -16.33
C GLY A 55 -14.21 11.85 -16.40
N SER A 56 -13.30 12.01 -15.42
CA SER A 56 -12.22 12.99 -15.46
C SER A 56 -11.35 12.76 -16.70
N TYR A 57 -11.05 13.85 -17.42
CA TYR A 57 -10.09 13.81 -18.52
C TYR A 57 -8.66 13.67 -18.00
N PHE A 58 -7.83 12.93 -18.73
CA PHE A 58 -6.39 12.89 -18.57
C PHE A 58 -5.69 12.58 -19.89
N ASN A 59 -4.38 12.84 -19.93
CA ASN A 59 -3.48 12.45 -21.00
C ASN A 59 -2.16 11.95 -20.41
N ALA A 60 -1.98 10.63 -20.34
CA ALA A 60 -0.77 10.03 -19.77
C ALA A 60 0.48 10.37 -20.57
N ASN A 61 0.38 10.42 -21.91
CA ASN A 61 1.51 10.71 -22.79
C ASN A 61 2.07 12.13 -22.56
N LYS A 62 1.18 13.10 -22.33
CA LYS A 62 1.54 14.49 -22.02
C LYS A 62 1.73 14.75 -20.52
N LYS A 63 1.48 13.75 -19.67
CA LYS A 63 1.39 13.88 -18.21
C LYS A 63 0.45 15.00 -17.76
N ASP A 64 -0.68 15.12 -18.44
CA ASP A 64 -1.70 16.13 -18.15
C ASP A 64 -2.87 15.50 -17.38
N PHE A 65 -2.99 15.87 -16.11
CA PHE A 65 -4.02 15.41 -15.19
C PHE A 65 -4.78 16.62 -14.62
N PRO A 66 -5.62 17.28 -15.43
CA PRO A 66 -6.19 18.59 -15.10
C PRO A 66 -7.16 18.58 -13.91
N SER A 67 -7.65 17.40 -13.50
CA SER A 67 -8.48 17.28 -12.29
C SER A 67 -7.67 17.37 -10.98
N VAL A 68 -6.34 17.21 -11.02
CA VAL A 68 -5.44 17.48 -9.86
C VAL A 68 -4.73 18.83 -9.98
N PRO A 69 -4.97 19.56 -11.07
CA PRO A 69 -4.02 19.83 -12.18
C PRO A 69 -2.53 19.47 -11.97
N TYR A 70 -2.14 18.24 -12.29
CA TYR A 70 -0.72 17.93 -12.54
C TYR A 70 -0.37 18.07 -14.03
N SER A 71 0.86 18.48 -14.28
CA SER A 71 1.46 18.60 -15.60
C SER A 71 2.75 17.78 -15.67
N SER A 72 3.40 17.73 -16.84
CA SER A 72 4.72 17.10 -16.99
C SER A 72 5.80 17.60 -16.03
N TRP A 73 5.64 18.77 -15.44
CA TRP A 73 6.58 19.30 -14.44
C TRP A 73 6.50 18.58 -13.10
N ASP A 74 5.44 17.82 -12.86
CA ASP A 74 5.11 17.24 -11.56
C ASP A 74 5.48 15.75 -11.47
N PHE A 75 6.26 15.26 -12.45
CA PHE A 75 6.71 13.88 -12.56
C PHE A 75 8.24 13.79 -12.66
N ASN A 76 8.79 12.65 -12.25
CA ASN A 76 10.23 12.40 -12.16
C ASN A 76 10.93 12.05 -13.49
N ASP A 77 10.32 12.35 -14.65
CA ASP A 77 10.89 12.05 -15.97
C ASP A 77 12.31 12.60 -16.16
N GLY A 78 12.62 13.77 -15.58
CA GLY A 78 13.96 14.37 -15.65
C GLY A 78 14.91 13.96 -14.52
N LYS A 79 14.42 13.20 -13.53
CA LYS A 79 15.15 12.75 -12.34
C LYS A 79 15.58 11.29 -12.44
N CYS A 80 14.77 10.47 -13.11
CA CYS A 80 15.11 9.09 -13.43
C CYS A 80 16.24 9.03 -14.48
N PHE A 81 17.27 8.23 -14.19
CA PHE A 81 18.43 8.05 -15.08
C PHE A 81 18.49 6.69 -15.77
N THR A 82 17.49 5.82 -15.59
CA THR A 82 17.42 4.54 -16.31
C THR A 82 17.04 4.78 -17.77
N ALA A 83 17.50 3.90 -18.68
CA ALA A 83 17.26 4.07 -20.10
C ALA A 83 15.77 3.89 -20.47
N SER A 84 15.07 3.03 -19.75
CA SER A 84 13.62 2.81 -19.94
C SER A 84 12.75 3.89 -19.29
N GLY A 85 13.28 4.61 -18.30
CA GLY A 85 12.49 5.45 -17.39
C GLY A 85 11.78 4.65 -16.29
N ASP A 86 11.92 3.32 -16.28
CA ASP A 86 11.35 2.41 -15.30
C ASP A 86 12.42 1.92 -14.30
N ILE A 87 11.98 1.33 -13.19
CA ILE A 87 12.86 0.67 -12.23
C ILE A 87 13.42 -0.62 -12.85
N GLU A 88 14.74 -0.73 -12.94
CA GLU A 88 15.46 -1.85 -13.54
C GLU A 88 16.25 -2.68 -12.51
N ASN A 89 16.67 -2.07 -11.40
CA ASN A 89 17.52 -2.68 -10.37
C ASN A 89 17.16 -2.19 -8.97
N TYR A 90 16.63 -3.09 -8.13
CA TYR A 90 16.22 -2.81 -6.75
C TYR A 90 17.37 -2.58 -5.76
N ASN A 91 18.63 -2.75 -6.18
CA ASN A 91 19.80 -2.41 -5.36
C ASN A 91 20.29 -0.97 -5.54
N ASP A 92 19.74 -0.25 -6.52
CA ASP A 92 19.99 1.17 -6.71
C ASP A 92 18.81 1.97 -6.14
N ILE A 93 19.04 2.58 -4.98
CA ILE A 93 17.99 3.27 -4.22
C ILE A 93 17.41 4.48 -4.97
N TYR A 94 18.17 5.09 -5.88
CA TYR A 94 17.72 6.28 -6.60
C TYR A 94 16.68 5.89 -7.62
N GLN A 95 16.95 4.91 -8.48
CA GLN A 95 15.95 4.46 -9.44
C GLN A 95 14.71 3.87 -8.77
N VAL A 96 14.84 3.16 -7.64
CA VAL A 96 13.67 2.60 -6.94
C VAL A 96 12.69 3.70 -6.48
N ARG A 97 13.18 4.92 -6.22
CA ARG A 97 12.38 6.05 -5.72
C ARG A 97 12.12 7.18 -6.71
N ASP A 98 12.87 7.24 -7.80
CA ASP A 98 12.81 8.33 -8.78
C ASP A 98 12.39 7.84 -10.17
N CYS A 99 12.30 6.52 -10.41
CA CYS A 99 11.86 5.94 -11.68
C CYS A 99 10.51 5.25 -11.55
N ARG A 100 9.86 5.01 -12.70
CA ARG A 100 8.51 4.47 -12.76
C ARG A 100 8.46 3.01 -12.32
N LEU A 101 7.63 2.72 -11.31
CA LEU A 101 7.28 1.35 -10.94
C LEU A 101 6.36 0.76 -12.02
N VAL A 102 6.84 -0.24 -12.77
CA VAL A 102 6.09 -0.92 -13.86
C VAL A 102 5.38 0.08 -14.79
N SER A 103 6.12 1.12 -15.19
CA SER A 103 5.67 2.21 -16.06
C SER A 103 4.59 3.14 -15.48
N LEU A 104 4.30 3.08 -14.17
CA LEU A 104 3.42 4.04 -13.49
C LEU A 104 4.08 5.42 -13.42
N LEU A 105 3.39 6.46 -13.87
CA LEU A 105 3.93 7.82 -13.93
C LEU A 105 4.27 8.33 -12.52
N ASP A 106 5.56 8.44 -12.24
CA ASP A 106 6.11 8.68 -10.90
C ASP A 106 6.11 10.17 -10.53
N LEU A 107 5.44 10.51 -9.41
CA LEU A 107 5.26 11.90 -8.99
C LEU A 107 6.54 12.47 -8.38
N ALA A 108 6.87 13.72 -8.72
CA ALA A 108 8.00 14.45 -8.15
C ALA A 108 7.67 14.95 -6.73
N LEU A 109 7.60 14.03 -5.78
CA LEU A 109 7.22 14.28 -4.39
C LEU A 109 8.17 15.21 -3.64
N GLU A 110 9.37 15.51 -4.15
CA GLU A 110 10.20 16.56 -3.56
C GLU A 110 9.61 17.97 -3.72
N LYS A 111 8.73 18.17 -4.72
CA LYS A 111 8.15 19.48 -5.04
C LYS A 111 7.06 19.85 -4.05
N ASP A 112 7.14 21.08 -3.52
CA ASP A 112 6.14 21.62 -2.59
C ASP A 112 4.71 21.57 -3.14
N TYR A 113 4.54 21.88 -4.44
CA TYR A 113 3.24 21.81 -5.12
C TYR A 113 2.63 20.40 -5.07
N VAL A 114 3.42 19.37 -5.39
CA VAL A 114 2.98 17.98 -5.40
C VAL A 114 2.64 17.53 -3.98
N ARG A 115 3.51 17.82 -2.99
CA ARG A 115 3.23 17.54 -1.57
C ARG A 115 1.96 18.23 -1.08
N GLY A 116 1.74 19.48 -1.50
CA GLY A 116 0.54 20.25 -1.20
C GLY A 116 -0.72 19.58 -1.72
N LYS A 117 -0.71 19.11 -2.98
CA LYS A 117 -1.84 18.41 -3.59
C LYS A 117 -2.14 17.05 -2.95
N VAL A 118 -1.10 16.28 -2.62
CA VAL A 118 -1.25 15.03 -1.88
C VAL A 118 -1.82 15.28 -0.48
N ALA A 119 -1.29 16.27 0.25
CA ALA A 119 -1.78 16.61 1.59
C ALA A 119 -3.21 17.15 1.58
N GLU A 120 -3.59 17.95 0.57
CA GLU A 120 -4.96 18.43 0.36
C GLU A 120 -5.94 17.24 0.23
N TYR A 121 -5.60 16.27 -0.63
CA TYR A 121 -6.37 15.04 -0.80
C TYR A 121 -6.50 14.26 0.52
N MET A 122 -5.39 13.97 1.19
CA MET A 122 -5.41 13.21 2.45
C MET A 122 -6.15 13.95 3.57
N ASN A 123 -6.04 15.27 3.64
CA ASN A 123 -6.77 16.09 4.61
C ASN A 123 -8.28 16.09 4.35
N SER A 124 -8.72 16.08 3.08
CA SER A 124 -10.15 15.94 2.77
C SER A 124 -10.73 14.63 3.33
N LEU A 125 -9.97 13.53 3.28
CA LEU A 125 -10.37 12.25 3.86
C LEU A 125 -10.39 12.31 5.39
N ILE A 126 -9.40 12.95 6.03
CA ILE A 126 -9.38 13.16 7.49
C ILE A 126 -10.62 13.94 7.93
N GLU A 127 -10.99 14.98 7.20
CA GLU A 127 -12.18 15.78 7.47
C GLU A 127 -13.47 14.97 7.34
N LEU A 128 -13.55 14.04 6.38
CA LEU A 128 -14.67 13.11 6.28
C LEU A 128 -14.76 12.14 7.47
N GLY A 129 -13.68 11.96 8.24
CA GLY A 129 -13.65 11.16 9.47
C GLY A 129 -12.86 9.85 9.37
N VAL A 130 -11.99 9.67 8.37
CA VAL A 130 -11.12 8.48 8.33
C VAL A 130 -10.12 8.51 9.48
N ALA A 131 -9.74 7.35 10.01
CA ALA A 131 -8.84 7.23 11.15
C ALA A 131 -7.35 7.11 10.76
N GLY A 132 -7.06 6.88 9.48
CA GLY A 132 -5.69 6.67 9.02
C GLY A 132 -5.59 6.14 7.60
N PHE A 133 -4.39 5.72 7.23
CA PHE A 133 -4.01 5.43 5.85
C PHE A 133 -3.10 4.19 5.73
N ARG A 134 -3.42 3.31 4.76
CA ARG A 134 -2.39 2.54 4.06
C ARG A 134 -1.76 3.49 3.07
N VAL A 135 -0.44 3.63 3.12
CA VAL A 135 0.26 4.38 2.09
C VAL A 135 0.92 3.38 1.14
N ASP A 136 0.38 3.32 -0.08
CA ASP A 136 0.79 2.40 -1.14
C ASP A 136 2.21 2.69 -1.61
N ALA A 137 2.95 1.64 -2.01
CA ALA A 137 4.25 1.78 -2.66
C ALA A 137 5.27 2.65 -1.91
N CYS A 138 5.24 2.72 -0.57
CA CYS A 138 6.16 3.55 0.22
C CYS A 138 7.65 3.26 -0.02
N LYS A 139 8.02 2.04 -0.39
CA LYS A 139 9.40 1.72 -0.80
C LYS A 139 9.90 2.68 -1.90
N HIS A 140 8.99 3.07 -2.79
CA HIS A 140 9.24 3.90 -3.97
C HIS A 140 9.17 5.41 -3.67
N MET A 141 8.97 5.79 -2.42
CA MET A 141 8.99 7.20 -1.99
C MET A 141 10.12 7.42 -0.99
N TRP A 142 10.78 8.57 -1.06
CA TRP A 142 11.78 8.93 -0.06
C TRP A 142 11.13 9.15 1.31
N PRO A 143 11.71 8.62 2.41
CA PRO A 143 11.20 8.88 3.76
C PRO A 143 11.07 10.38 4.07
N GLY A 144 11.99 11.22 3.60
CA GLY A 144 11.92 12.67 3.79
C GLY A 144 10.77 13.34 3.04
N ASP A 145 10.39 12.83 1.87
CA ASP A 145 9.23 13.34 1.12
C ASP A 145 7.92 12.96 1.82
N LEU A 146 7.85 11.72 2.32
CA LEU A 146 6.73 11.25 3.12
C LEU A 146 6.57 12.04 4.42
N ASP A 147 7.68 12.30 5.13
CA ASP A 147 7.68 13.14 6.34
C ASP A 147 7.13 14.55 6.05
N ALA A 148 7.55 15.14 4.93
CA ALA A 148 7.09 16.46 4.51
C ALA A 148 5.60 16.50 4.13
N VAL A 149 5.04 15.39 3.62
CA VAL A 149 3.59 15.22 3.40
C VAL A 149 2.87 15.01 4.73
N TYR A 150 3.33 14.08 5.56
CA TYR A 150 2.68 13.70 6.82
C TYR A 150 2.65 14.85 7.84
N SER A 151 3.67 15.71 7.83
CA SER A 151 3.72 16.92 8.65
C SER A 151 2.64 17.95 8.29
N ARG A 152 2.05 17.86 7.09
CA ARG A 152 0.93 18.73 6.65
C ARG A 152 -0.45 18.14 6.97
N LEU A 153 -0.50 16.90 7.46
CA LEU A 153 -1.77 16.26 7.77
C LEU A 153 -2.39 16.87 9.02
N LYS A 154 -3.70 17.04 8.99
CA LYS A 154 -4.52 17.47 10.13
C LYS A 154 -4.57 16.37 11.19
N ASN A 155 -4.92 16.78 12.40
CA ASN A 155 -5.38 15.83 13.41
C ASN A 155 -6.76 15.29 13.00
N LEU A 156 -7.13 14.13 13.52
CA LEU A 156 -8.39 13.45 13.21
C LEU A 156 -9.60 14.29 13.62
N ASN A 157 -10.72 14.07 12.93
CA ASN A 157 -11.96 14.82 13.14
C ASN A 157 -12.48 14.63 14.58
N THR A 158 -12.60 15.74 15.33
CA THR A 158 -12.97 15.74 16.76
C THR A 158 -14.42 15.36 17.03
N GLN A 159 -15.24 15.15 15.99
CA GLN A 159 -16.57 14.56 16.13
C GLN A 159 -16.51 13.12 16.66
N TRP A 160 -15.48 12.35 16.29
CA TRP A 160 -15.35 10.93 16.67
C TRP A 160 -14.05 10.58 17.38
N PHE A 161 -13.02 11.44 17.28
CA PHE A 161 -11.70 11.20 17.86
C PHE A 161 -11.36 12.26 18.91
N ASN A 162 -10.48 11.92 19.84
CA ASN A 162 -9.99 12.88 20.83
C ASN A 162 -9.22 14.01 20.13
N ALA A 163 -9.21 15.20 20.73
CA ALA A 163 -8.33 16.27 20.31
C ALA A 163 -6.88 15.78 20.19
N ASP A 164 -6.17 16.32 19.19
CA ASP A 164 -4.76 16.00 18.90
C ASP A 164 -4.46 14.55 18.45
N SER A 165 -5.49 13.74 18.21
CA SER A 165 -5.31 12.40 17.63
C SER A 165 -4.72 12.52 16.22
N ARG A 166 -3.58 11.88 15.96
CA ARG A 166 -2.95 11.83 14.64
C ARG A 166 -3.49 10.65 13.82
N PRO A 167 -3.57 10.75 12.48
CA PRO A 167 -3.96 9.62 11.64
C PRO A 167 -3.00 8.44 11.81
N PHE A 168 -3.55 7.23 11.89
CA PHE A 168 -2.75 6.02 11.92
C PHE A 168 -2.14 5.75 10.55
N ILE A 169 -0.81 5.77 10.45
CA ILE A 169 -0.08 5.53 9.21
C ILE A 169 0.53 4.12 9.23
N TYR A 170 0.26 3.34 8.19
CA TYR A 170 1.03 2.15 7.89
C TYR A 170 1.47 2.13 6.42
N GLN A 171 2.75 1.85 6.24
CA GLN A 171 3.47 2.08 5.00
C GLN A 171 3.73 0.75 4.32
N GLU A 172 3.39 0.65 3.03
CA GLU A 172 3.74 -0.53 2.26
C GLU A 172 5.22 -0.47 1.85
N VAL A 173 6.04 -1.24 2.55
CA VAL A 173 7.44 -1.45 2.19
C VAL A 173 7.68 -2.95 2.14
N ILE A 174 7.81 -3.49 0.93
CA ILE A 174 8.13 -4.90 0.73
C ILE A 174 9.62 -5.12 1.04
N ASP A 175 9.98 -5.46 2.27
CA ASP A 175 11.36 -5.81 2.63
C ASP A 175 11.45 -7.28 3.04
N LEU A 176 11.92 -8.14 2.14
CA LEU A 176 12.22 -9.55 2.43
C LEU A 176 13.70 -9.79 2.78
N GLY A 177 14.51 -8.72 2.86
CA GLY A 177 15.97 -8.79 2.90
C GLY A 177 16.60 -8.84 1.50
N GLY A 178 17.93 -8.62 1.43
CA GLY A 178 18.69 -8.73 0.18
C GLY A 178 18.66 -7.52 -0.76
N GLU A 179 17.83 -6.51 -0.48
CA GLU A 179 17.78 -5.24 -1.24
C GLU A 179 18.39 -4.07 -0.45
N ALA A 180 18.67 -2.96 -1.13
CA ALA A 180 19.32 -1.79 -0.52
C ALA A 180 18.39 -1.01 0.44
N ILE A 181 17.11 -0.88 0.10
CA ILE A 181 16.10 -0.17 0.92
C ILE A 181 15.65 -1.06 2.07
N LYS A 182 15.57 -0.49 3.28
CA LYS A 182 15.13 -1.21 4.48
C LYS A 182 13.82 -0.66 5.01
N ALA A 183 12.98 -1.53 5.56
CA ALA A 183 11.77 -1.11 6.27
C ALA A 183 12.06 -0.13 7.43
N SER A 184 13.24 -0.25 8.05
CA SER A 184 13.68 0.61 9.16
C SER A 184 13.80 2.09 8.81
N ASP A 185 14.00 2.42 7.53
CA ASP A 185 14.10 3.80 7.06
C ASP A 185 12.76 4.57 7.25
N TYR A 186 11.67 3.83 7.46
CA TYR A 186 10.29 4.36 7.54
C TYR A 186 9.70 4.31 8.96
N TYR A 187 10.41 3.77 9.96
CA TYR A 187 9.88 3.57 11.32
C TYR A 187 9.54 4.86 12.06
N GLY A 188 10.19 5.97 11.70
CA GLY A 188 9.92 7.29 12.28
C GLY A 188 8.58 7.88 11.83
N LEU A 189 8.00 7.36 10.74
CA LEU A 189 6.82 7.95 10.08
C LEU A 189 5.52 7.22 10.41
N GLY A 190 5.61 5.99 10.92
CA GLY A 190 4.45 5.16 11.19
C GLY A 190 4.82 3.68 11.26
N ARG A 191 3.81 2.82 11.17
CA ARG A 191 4.02 1.38 11.03
C ARG A 191 4.43 1.02 9.60
N VAL A 192 4.94 -0.19 9.43
CA VAL A 192 5.36 -0.75 8.13
C VAL A 192 4.79 -2.16 7.99
N THR A 193 4.40 -2.53 6.77
CA THR A 193 3.94 -3.89 6.46
C THR A 193 5.06 -4.91 6.58
N GLU A 194 4.92 -5.89 7.48
CA GLU A 194 5.92 -6.94 7.70
C GLU A 194 5.67 -8.14 6.78
N PHE A 195 6.10 -8.05 5.52
CA PHE A 195 5.87 -9.12 4.53
C PHE A 195 6.63 -10.42 4.84
N LYS A 196 7.69 -10.38 5.65
CA LYS A 196 8.35 -11.62 6.11
C LYS A 196 7.42 -12.44 6.98
N TYR A 197 6.49 -11.80 7.70
CA TYR A 197 5.47 -12.48 8.50
C TYR A 197 4.65 -13.44 7.63
N SER A 198 4.04 -12.94 6.55
CA SER A 198 3.21 -13.76 5.66
C SER A 198 4.01 -14.86 4.97
N ALA A 199 5.22 -14.55 4.49
CA ALA A 199 6.06 -15.50 3.78
C ALA A 199 6.52 -16.65 4.70
N LYS A 200 7.09 -16.33 5.86
CA LYS A 200 7.61 -17.33 6.80
C LYS A 200 6.51 -18.13 7.46
N LEU A 201 5.35 -17.52 7.75
CA LEU A 201 4.21 -18.26 8.27
C LEU A 201 3.72 -19.28 7.24
N GLY A 202 3.65 -18.89 5.97
CA GLY A 202 3.32 -19.77 4.85
C GLY A 202 4.26 -20.97 4.75
N THR A 203 5.57 -20.75 4.77
CA THR A 203 6.57 -21.85 4.69
C THR A 203 6.46 -22.80 5.88
N VAL A 204 6.23 -22.29 7.10
CA VAL A 204 6.07 -23.12 8.30
C VAL A 204 4.83 -24.01 8.21
N PHE A 205 3.67 -23.45 7.86
CA PHE A 205 2.42 -24.21 7.77
C PHE A 205 2.39 -25.19 6.61
N ARG A 206 3.06 -24.87 5.49
CA ARG A 206 3.25 -25.78 4.36
C ARG A 206 4.36 -26.82 4.61
N LYS A 207 5.12 -26.69 5.71
CA LYS A 207 6.28 -27.52 6.07
C LYS A 207 7.38 -27.52 5.00
N TRP A 208 7.51 -26.41 4.28
CA TRP A 208 8.55 -26.25 3.27
C TRP A 208 9.92 -26.15 3.94
N ASN A 209 10.97 -26.60 3.26
CA ASN A 209 12.36 -26.54 3.76
C ASN A 209 12.53 -27.12 5.17
N ASN A 210 11.77 -28.16 5.53
CA ASN A 210 11.76 -28.80 6.85
C ASN A 210 11.35 -27.89 8.02
N GLU A 211 10.67 -26.76 7.76
CA GLU A 211 10.12 -25.90 8.80
C GLU A 211 8.97 -26.61 9.56
N LYS A 212 8.83 -26.28 10.86
CA LYS A 212 7.91 -26.93 11.79
C LYS A 212 7.30 -25.88 12.72
N LEU A 213 6.04 -26.09 13.13
CA LEU A 213 5.35 -25.20 14.09
C LEU A 213 6.13 -25.00 15.40
N ARG A 214 6.91 -26.01 15.86
CA ARG A 214 7.73 -25.90 17.08
C ARG A 214 8.77 -24.76 17.01
N TYR A 215 9.15 -24.33 15.81
CA TYR A 215 10.11 -23.24 15.63
C TYR A 215 9.50 -21.87 15.92
N LEU A 216 8.17 -21.75 15.98
CA LEU A 216 7.47 -20.51 16.27
C LEU A 216 7.52 -20.11 17.77
N VAL A 217 8.31 -20.81 18.59
CA VAL A 217 8.48 -20.50 20.03
C VAL A 217 9.02 -19.08 20.28
N ASN A 218 9.79 -18.55 19.33
CA ASN A 218 10.35 -17.19 19.36
C ASN A 218 9.81 -16.31 18.21
N TRP A 219 8.59 -16.58 17.72
CA TRP A 219 7.96 -15.86 16.61
C TRP A 219 7.88 -14.34 16.87
N GLY A 220 8.13 -13.54 15.82
CA GLY A 220 8.29 -12.10 15.93
C GLY A 220 9.73 -11.66 15.64
N GLU A 221 10.27 -10.75 16.43
CA GLU A 221 11.63 -10.19 16.25
C GLU A 221 12.73 -11.27 16.22
N GLY A 222 12.55 -12.38 16.94
CA GLY A 222 13.47 -13.52 16.91
C GLY A 222 13.59 -14.23 15.56
N TRP A 223 12.68 -13.95 14.62
CA TRP A 223 12.70 -14.41 13.23
C TRP A 223 13.29 -13.36 12.27
N GLY A 224 13.89 -12.29 12.79
CA GLY A 224 14.43 -11.18 11.99
C GLY A 224 13.35 -10.25 11.44
N PHE A 225 12.19 -10.23 12.09
CA PHE A 225 11.13 -9.26 11.80
C PHE A 225 11.42 -7.94 12.51
N MET A 226 10.74 -6.88 12.08
CA MET A 226 10.80 -5.57 12.70
C MET A 226 10.26 -5.56 14.14
N PRO A 227 10.53 -4.49 14.92
CA PRO A 227 9.92 -4.36 16.24
C PRO A 227 8.38 -4.44 16.19
N SER A 228 7.78 -5.10 17.17
CA SER A 228 6.33 -5.36 17.20
C SER A 228 5.48 -4.08 17.13
N ASP A 229 5.96 -2.97 17.73
CA ASP A 229 5.29 -1.67 17.71
C ASP A 229 5.37 -0.96 16.34
N LYS A 230 6.25 -1.43 15.43
CA LYS A 230 6.36 -0.95 14.05
C LYS A 230 5.61 -1.83 13.05
N ALA A 231 5.31 -3.08 13.39
CA ALA A 231 4.74 -4.03 12.44
C ALA A 231 3.23 -3.87 12.22
N LEU A 232 2.82 -3.91 10.96
CA LEU A 232 1.48 -4.30 10.51
C LEU A 232 1.59 -5.69 9.87
N VAL A 233 0.91 -6.69 10.44
CA VAL A 233 1.03 -8.10 10.06
C VAL A 233 -0.25 -8.64 9.44
N PHE A 234 -0.10 -9.61 8.55
CA PHE A 234 -1.19 -10.28 7.84
C PHE A 234 -0.71 -11.65 7.33
N VAL A 235 -1.65 -12.57 7.10
CA VAL A 235 -1.34 -13.87 6.47
C VAL A 235 -1.20 -13.70 4.95
N ASP A 236 -2.06 -12.89 4.36
CA ASP A 236 -2.07 -12.50 2.95
C ASP A 236 -2.56 -11.05 2.80
N ASN A 237 -2.20 -10.42 1.68
CA ASN A 237 -2.78 -9.16 1.22
C ASN A 237 -3.44 -9.37 -0.15
N HIS A 238 -3.98 -8.29 -0.72
CA HIS A 238 -4.69 -8.35 -2.00
C HIS A 238 -3.76 -8.71 -3.18
N ASP A 239 -2.47 -8.33 -3.14
CA ASP A 239 -1.48 -8.66 -4.19
C ASP A 239 -0.99 -10.10 -4.07
N ASN A 240 -0.46 -10.48 -2.90
CA ASN A 240 0.26 -11.73 -2.75
C ASN A 240 -0.66 -12.96 -2.69
N GLN A 241 -1.96 -12.77 -2.45
CA GLN A 241 -2.94 -13.83 -2.65
C GLN A 241 -3.18 -14.18 -4.12
N ARG A 242 -2.70 -13.35 -5.05
CA ARG A 242 -2.73 -13.55 -6.51
C ARG A 242 -1.35 -13.89 -7.08
N GLY A 243 -0.33 -13.99 -6.24
CA GLY A 243 1.05 -14.23 -6.66
C GLY A 243 1.80 -12.96 -7.08
N HIS A 244 1.22 -11.77 -6.86
CA HIS A 244 1.93 -10.49 -7.02
C HIS A 244 2.63 -10.10 -5.72
N GLY A 245 3.75 -9.39 -5.80
CA GLY A 245 4.47 -8.93 -4.61
C GLY A 245 5.17 -10.04 -3.83
N ALA A 246 5.17 -9.92 -2.50
CA ALA A 246 6.12 -10.64 -1.63
C ALA A 246 5.64 -12.04 -1.21
N GLY A 247 6.56 -13.01 -1.23
CA GLY A 247 6.39 -14.35 -0.65
C GLY A 247 6.01 -15.47 -1.63
N GLY A 248 5.55 -15.12 -2.83
CA GLY A 248 5.29 -16.09 -3.91
C GLY A 248 4.37 -17.25 -3.49
N GLY A 249 4.71 -18.48 -3.92
CA GLY A 249 3.88 -19.66 -3.64
C GLY A 249 3.76 -20.07 -2.15
N SER A 250 4.55 -19.46 -1.26
CA SER A 250 4.46 -19.77 0.17
C SER A 250 3.17 -19.24 0.80
N ILE A 251 2.64 -18.14 0.26
CA ILE A 251 1.50 -17.41 0.83
C ILE A 251 0.29 -18.34 0.93
N LEU A 252 -0.34 -18.33 2.11
CA LEU A 252 -1.59 -19.03 2.36
C LEU A 252 -2.75 -18.10 2.08
N THR A 253 -3.76 -18.59 1.36
CA THR A 253 -4.94 -17.79 1.00
C THR A 253 -6.21 -18.55 1.33
N PHE A 254 -7.38 -17.94 1.12
CA PHE A 254 -8.66 -18.67 1.25
C PHE A 254 -8.79 -19.88 0.31
N TRP A 255 -7.94 -19.99 -0.73
CA TRP A 255 -7.83 -21.19 -1.58
C TRP A 255 -7.15 -22.37 -0.89
N ASP A 256 -6.46 -22.13 0.23
CA ASP A 256 -5.86 -23.13 1.13
C ASP A 256 -6.66 -23.19 2.47
N PRO A 257 -7.99 -23.37 2.47
CA PRO A 257 -8.87 -22.94 3.55
C PRO A 257 -8.54 -23.56 4.92
N ARG A 258 -8.05 -24.80 4.95
CA ARG A 258 -7.67 -25.46 6.21
C ARG A 258 -6.41 -24.85 6.81
N LEU A 259 -5.34 -24.71 6.04
CA LEU A 259 -4.08 -24.14 6.51
C LEU A 259 -4.24 -22.64 6.77
N TYR A 260 -4.99 -21.93 5.93
CA TYR A 260 -5.28 -20.52 6.10
C TYR A 260 -5.96 -20.22 7.43
N LYS A 261 -7.01 -20.97 7.80
CA LYS A 261 -7.67 -20.82 9.11
C LYS A 261 -6.72 -21.07 10.28
N MET A 262 -5.81 -22.04 10.16
CA MET A 262 -4.81 -22.31 11.20
C MET A 262 -3.80 -21.16 11.32
N ALA A 263 -3.31 -20.63 10.21
CA ALA A 263 -2.36 -19.51 10.17
C ALA A 263 -2.98 -18.21 10.71
N VAL A 264 -4.22 -17.90 10.29
CA VAL A 264 -4.97 -16.75 10.82
C VAL A 264 -5.26 -16.92 12.31
N GLY A 265 -5.64 -18.12 12.75
CA GLY A 265 -5.85 -18.43 14.17
C GLY A 265 -4.58 -18.20 15.01
N LEU A 266 -3.42 -18.62 14.51
CA LEU A 266 -2.15 -18.35 15.18
C LEU A 266 -1.84 -16.84 15.22
N MET A 267 -2.01 -16.14 14.11
CA MET A 267 -1.79 -14.69 14.04
C MET A 267 -2.66 -13.93 15.05
N LEU A 268 -3.95 -14.28 15.17
CA LEU A 268 -4.87 -13.66 16.12
C LEU A 268 -4.56 -13.97 17.58
N ALA A 269 -3.94 -15.11 17.87
CA ALA A 269 -3.55 -15.49 19.22
C ALA A 269 -2.17 -14.97 19.65
N HIS A 270 -1.31 -14.60 18.71
CA HIS A 270 0.06 -14.18 19.00
C HIS A 270 0.15 -12.65 19.21
N PRO A 271 0.92 -12.14 20.19
CA PRO A 271 0.95 -10.72 20.54
C PRO A 271 1.81 -9.84 19.60
N TYR A 272 2.27 -10.38 18.46
CA TYR A 272 3.24 -9.67 17.61
C TYR A 272 2.52 -8.84 16.54
N GLY A 273 2.85 -7.55 16.48
CA GLY A 273 2.36 -6.63 15.47
C GLY A 273 0.92 -6.16 15.67
N PHE A 274 0.52 -5.19 14.85
CA PHE A 274 -0.89 -4.84 14.66
C PHE A 274 -1.46 -5.71 13.55
N ILE A 275 -2.61 -6.35 13.78
CA ILE A 275 -3.11 -7.41 12.90
C ILE A 275 -4.09 -6.86 11.87
N ARG A 276 -3.91 -7.24 10.61
CA ARG A 276 -4.88 -7.04 9.53
C ARG A 276 -5.38 -8.40 9.02
N VAL A 277 -6.70 -8.57 9.00
CA VAL A 277 -7.37 -9.75 8.43
C VAL A 277 -7.82 -9.43 7.01
N MET A 278 -7.62 -10.36 6.08
CA MET A 278 -8.05 -10.22 4.69
C MET A 278 -9.49 -10.70 4.50
N SER A 279 -10.24 -10.01 3.64
CA SER A 279 -11.54 -10.44 3.13
C SER A 279 -11.53 -10.29 1.61
N SER A 280 -11.90 -11.35 0.89
CA SER A 280 -11.69 -11.46 -0.56
C SER A 280 -12.94 -11.88 -1.31
N TYR A 281 -12.95 -11.65 -2.62
CA TYR A 281 -13.88 -12.26 -3.57
C TYR A 281 -13.23 -13.48 -4.23
N ARG A 282 -14.06 -14.40 -4.75
CA ARG A 282 -13.57 -15.50 -5.60
C ARG A 282 -13.44 -15.02 -7.04
N TRP A 283 -12.41 -15.49 -7.72
CA TRP A 283 -12.24 -15.37 -9.15
C TRP A 283 -11.90 -16.74 -9.75
N GLU A 284 -12.01 -16.87 -11.07
CA GLU A 284 -11.67 -18.09 -11.78
C GLU A 284 -10.14 -18.18 -11.95
N ARG A 285 -9.44 -18.82 -11.01
CA ARG A 285 -7.99 -19.01 -11.15
C ARG A 285 -7.66 -19.89 -12.36
N ARG A 286 -6.75 -19.44 -13.22
CA ARG A 286 -6.28 -20.19 -14.39
C ARG A 286 -4.76 -20.22 -14.42
N PHE A 287 -4.18 -21.28 -13.88
CA PHE A 287 -2.73 -21.45 -13.88
C PHE A 287 -2.21 -21.95 -15.23
N VAL A 288 -1.30 -21.19 -15.83
CA VAL A 288 -0.49 -21.58 -17.00
C VAL A 288 0.97 -21.32 -16.62
N ASP A 289 1.82 -22.34 -16.74
CA ASP A 289 3.24 -22.28 -16.40
C ASP A 289 3.53 -21.73 -14.99
N GLY A 290 2.68 -22.11 -14.02
CA GLY A 290 2.83 -21.71 -12.62
C GLY A 290 2.35 -20.30 -12.28
N LYS A 291 1.82 -19.55 -13.26
CA LYS A 291 1.23 -18.22 -13.05
C LYS A 291 -0.29 -18.26 -13.28
N ASP A 292 -1.04 -17.63 -12.39
CA ASP A 292 -2.47 -17.40 -12.61
C ASP A 292 -2.64 -16.32 -13.70
N GLN A 293 -3.29 -16.66 -14.81
CA GLN A 293 -3.54 -15.76 -15.94
C GLN A 293 -4.74 -14.84 -15.68
N ASN A 294 -5.53 -15.13 -14.64
CA ASN A 294 -6.69 -14.35 -14.23
C ASN A 294 -6.40 -13.64 -12.89
N ASP A 295 -5.15 -13.23 -12.68
CA ASP A 295 -4.61 -12.63 -11.46
C ASP A 295 -5.00 -11.15 -11.25
N TRP A 296 -5.94 -10.60 -12.03
CA TRP A 296 -6.43 -9.22 -11.94
C TRP A 296 -7.95 -9.13 -11.86
#